data_AF-A0A936VET4-F1
#
_entry.id   AF-A0A936VET4-F1
#
_cell.length_a   1.000
_cell.length_b   1.000
_cell.length_c   1.000
_cell.angle_alpha   90.00
_cell.angle_beta   90.00
_cell.angle_gamma   90.00
#
_symmetry.space_group_name_H-M   'P 1'
#
loop_
_entity.id
_entity.type
_entity.pdbx_description
1 polymer ?
#
loop_
_entity_poly.entity_id
_entity_poly.type
_entity_poly.pdbx_seq_one_letter_code
_entity_poly.pdbx_strand_id
1 'polypeptide(L)'
;MNNTGNTSTGTGGTQSRYTDADDNWTATNARAGVDAHYGAAKTFDYYQSVHGRNGIDGNYGPGTTTAVSNGVSIVASRVHFGSGYNNAFWYQNMMTYGDGDGSTFTPLTTIDICGHEMTHGVTERSANLTYAKESGALNESMSDIMGSMVELYADGGVVSADTWKIGEDAYTPGTAGDALRRMDNPNAVGDPDHYSLRLYPGTCTASNANDQCGVHTNSSIQNHAFYLMAAGGTNRISGVAVTGIGGTDAAKVFYRALTVYMTASTNFAGARTATLSAATDLFGASSAQYNTVATGWCAVGVGTCPGGSTPTPTPTPTPSGNELLVNGGFETSASPWVGSGNGYFYTANGNAPHGGTGYVYFGVNNKATGQSYQTVAIPTTATGTLTFWLNVTSSETSTTKQYDKLFAEVRNTSGTLLATLATYSNLNKVASATTYSQKSLNLAAYKGQTVRVQFRSTMDTSVTTTFRVDDVSLK
;
A
#
# COMPACT_ATOMS: atom_id res chain seq x y z
N MET A 1 -13.72 -23.73 20.01
CA MET A 1 -12.59 -22.84 19.64
C MET A 1 -11.79 -22.45 20.88
N ASN A 2 -10.61 -23.02 21.05
CA ASN A 2 -9.90 -22.92 22.33
C ASN A 2 -9.21 -21.58 22.60
N ASN A 3 -9.18 -20.70 21.61
CA ASN A 3 -8.25 -19.58 21.54
C ASN A 3 -8.88 -18.29 21.01
N THR A 4 -10.22 -18.26 20.92
CA THR A 4 -10.97 -17.13 20.38
C THR A 4 -11.81 -16.53 21.50
N GLY A 5 -11.73 -15.22 21.74
CA GLY A 5 -12.51 -14.53 22.77
C GLY A 5 -13.33 -13.36 22.24
N ASN A 6 -14.45 -13.04 22.92
CA ASN A 6 -15.34 -11.92 22.58
C ASN A 6 -15.05 -10.71 23.50
N THR A 7 -14.95 -9.50 22.94
CA THR A 7 -14.85 -8.25 23.73
C THR A 7 -15.68 -7.12 23.10
N SER A 8 -16.86 -6.84 23.67
CA SER A 8 -17.71 -5.71 23.25
C SER A 8 -17.21 -4.32 23.73
N THR A 9 -16.15 -4.25 24.54
CA THR A 9 -15.66 -2.99 25.15
C THR A 9 -14.14 -2.85 25.18
N GLY A 10 -13.52 -2.51 24.03
CA GLY A 10 -12.13 -2.05 23.95
C GLY A 10 -11.07 -3.00 24.52
N THR A 11 -9.84 -2.52 24.70
CA THR A 11 -8.69 -3.33 25.17
C THR A 11 -8.79 -3.77 26.63
N GLY A 12 -9.83 -3.35 27.37
CA GLY A 12 -10.04 -3.60 28.80
C GLY A 12 -11.24 -4.48 29.18
N GLY A 13 -12.00 -5.02 28.22
CA GLY A 13 -13.13 -5.91 28.49
C GLY A 13 -12.75 -7.33 28.94
N THR A 14 -13.62 -7.99 29.71
CA THR A 14 -13.47 -9.40 30.10
C THR A 14 -13.48 -10.30 28.86
N GLN A 15 -12.37 -10.99 28.60
CA GLN A 15 -12.28 -11.98 27.53
C GLN A 15 -12.97 -13.27 27.97
N SER A 16 -14.06 -13.65 27.31
CA SER A 16 -14.65 -14.98 27.46
C SER A 16 -14.23 -15.87 26.31
N ARG A 17 -13.85 -17.12 26.61
CA ARG A 17 -13.62 -18.14 25.58
C ARG A 17 -14.89 -18.37 24.79
N TYR A 18 -14.77 -18.50 23.46
CA TYR A 18 -15.85 -18.98 22.62
C TYR A 18 -16.29 -20.39 23.04
N THR A 19 -17.53 -20.52 23.51
CA THR A 19 -18.15 -21.80 23.90
C THR A 19 -19.36 -22.08 23.05
N ASP A 20 -19.58 -23.35 22.75
CA ASP A 20 -20.77 -23.85 22.07
C ASP A 20 -21.17 -25.18 22.72
N ALA A 21 -22.46 -25.52 22.66
CA ALA A 21 -23.02 -26.63 23.39
C ALA A 21 -22.98 -27.97 22.62
N ASP A 22 -22.94 -27.94 21.28
CA ASP A 22 -23.10 -29.11 20.42
C ASP A 22 -22.03 -29.22 19.31
N ASP A 23 -21.05 -28.30 19.30
CA ASP A 23 -19.98 -28.16 18.31
C ASP A 23 -20.49 -27.79 16.91
N ASN A 24 -21.68 -27.18 16.81
CA ASN A 24 -22.28 -26.71 15.56
C ASN A 24 -22.21 -25.17 15.43
N TRP A 25 -21.10 -24.67 14.92
CA TRP A 25 -20.77 -23.24 14.84
C TRP A 25 -21.37 -22.52 13.61
N THR A 26 -22.65 -22.71 13.32
CA THR A 26 -23.32 -22.13 12.12
C THR A 26 -24.04 -20.81 12.37
N ALA A 27 -24.19 -20.40 13.63
CA ALA A 27 -24.85 -19.15 14.00
C ALA A 27 -24.11 -17.91 13.43
N THR A 28 -24.85 -16.88 13.01
CA THR A 28 -24.28 -15.67 12.40
C THR A 28 -23.25 -14.98 13.27
N ASN A 29 -23.50 -14.89 14.58
CA ASN A 29 -22.56 -14.32 15.53
C ASN A 29 -21.30 -15.17 15.73
N ALA A 30 -21.34 -16.47 15.40
CA ALA A 30 -20.17 -17.35 15.55
C ALA A 30 -19.19 -17.30 14.37
N ARG A 31 -19.60 -16.78 13.21
CA ARG A 31 -18.83 -16.82 11.95
C ARG A 31 -17.44 -16.21 12.07
N ALA A 32 -17.34 -14.97 12.55
CA ALA A 32 -16.04 -14.32 12.76
C ALA A 32 -15.14 -15.12 13.71
N GLY A 33 -15.74 -15.76 14.72
CA GLY A 33 -15.03 -16.66 15.62
C GLY A 33 -14.44 -17.87 14.89
N VAL A 34 -15.26 -18.54 14.07
CA VAL A 34 -14.87 -19.70 13.25
C VAL A 34 -13.72 -19.32 12.31
N ASP A 35 -13.88 -18.22 11.58
CA ASP A 35 -12.89 -17.74 10.61
C ASP A 35 -11.57 -17.40 11.31
N ALA A 36 -11.60 -16.63 12.39
CA ALA A 36 -10.39 -16.29 13.17
C ALA A 36 -9.70 -17.53 13.75
N HIS A 37 -10.47 -18.55 14.17
CA HIS A 37 -9.90 -19.80 14.67
C HIS A 37 -9.25 -20.62 13.57
N TYR A 38 -9.91 -20.72 12.42
CA TYR A 38 -9.42 -21.42 11.25
C TYR A 38 -8.19 -20.72 10.64
N GLY A 39 -8.22 -19.39 10.48
CA GLY A 39 -7.10 -18.59 10.00
C GLY A 39 -5.86 -18.71 10.89
N ALA A 40 -6.03 -18.67 12.21
CA ALA A 40 -4.92 -18.90 13.15
C ALA A 40 -4.33 -20.32 13.01
N ALA A 41 -5.18 -21.34 12.84
CA ALA A 41 -4.74 -22.72 12.62
C ALA A 41 -3.99 -22.88 11.29
N LYS A 42 -4.51 -22.33 10.19
CA LYS A 42 -3.85 -22.36 8.89
C LYS A 42 -2.53 -21.62 8.87
N THR A 43 -2.45 -20.49 9.57
CA THR A 43 -1.19 -19.76 9.71
C THR A 43 -0.15 -20.58 10.47
N PHE A 44 -0.55 -21.19 11.59
CA PHE A 44 0.32 -22.09 12.35
C PHE A 44 0.83 -23.24 11.48
N ASP A 45 -0.08 -23.93 10.77
CA ASP A 45 0.24 -25.06 9.90
C ASP A 45 1.19 -24.66 8.76
N TYR A 46 0.99 -23.49 8.14
CA TYR A 46 1.88 -22.95 7.12
C TYR A 46 3.30 -22.73 7.67
N TYR A 47 3.44 -22.03 8.79
CA TYR A 47 4.74 -21.78 9.41
C TYR A 47 5.44 -23.08 9.82
N GLN A 48 4.71 -24.06 10.35
CA GLN A 48 5.28 -25.35 10.71
C GLN A 48 5.68 -26.16 9.48
N SER A 49 4.80 -26.32 8.51
CA SER A 49 5.01 -27.20 7.35
C SER A 49 6.01 -26.65 6.34
N VAL A 50 5.98 -25.34 6.08
CA VAL A 50 6.80 -24.68 5.04
C VAL A 50 8.15 -24.23 5.61
N HIS A 51 8.15 -23.73 6.84
CA HIS A 51 9.33 -23.08 7.45
C HIS A 51 9.91 -23.81 8.66
N GLY A 52 9.27 -24.89 9.12
CA GLY A 52 9.71 -25.63 10.31
C GLY A 52 9.58 -24.82 11.61
N ARG A 53 8.74 -23.78 11.63
CA ARG A 53 8.57 -22.89 12.79
C ARG A 53 7.36 -23.32 13.63
N ASN A 54 7.60 -23.65 14.89
CA ASN A 54 6.52 -23.93 15.83
C ASN A 54 5.98 -22.62 16.42
N GLY A 55 4.88 -22.09 15.90
CA GLY A 55 4.23 -20.87 16.41
C GLY A 55 5.07 -19.59 16.26
N ILE A 56 4.65 -18.51 16.93
CA ILE A 56 5.22 -17.18 16.67
C ILE A 56 6.66 -17.00 17.15
N ASP A 57 7.12 -17.74 18.16
CA ASP A 57 8.48 -17.62 18.75
C ASP A 57 9.37 -18.83 18.46
N GLY A 58 8.91 -19.78 17.63
CA GLY A 58 9.59 -21.05 17.39
C GLY A 58 9.41 -22.09 18.51
N ASN A 59 8.64 -21.76 19.55
CA ASN A 59 8.28 -22.60 20.68
C ASN A 59 6.79 -22.44 21.05
N TYR A 60 5.92 -22.44 20.03
CA TYR A 60 4.46 -22.33 20.08
C TYR A 60 3.88 -20.96 20.52
N GLY A 61 4.72 -20.07 21.03
CA GLY A 61 4.39 -18.70 21.44
C GLY A 61 4.39 -18.52 22.96
N PRO A 62 4.49 -17.27 23.46
CA PRO A 62 4.11 -16.94 24.84
C PRO A 62 2.58 -16.95 24.94
N GLY A 63 1.96 -18.12 24.78
CA GLY A 63 0.51 -18.23 24.81
C GLY A 63 -0.03 -17.91 26.19
N THR A 64 -0.99 -17.00 26.24
CA THR A 64 -1.82 -16.72 27.42
C THR A 64 -2.98 -17.72 27.55
N THR A 65 -3.21 -18.52 26.51
CA THR A 65 -4.27 -19.52 26.44
C THR A 65 -3.68 -20.91 26.17
N THR A 66 -4.09 -21.89 26.98
CA THR A 66 -3.62 -23.28 26.89
C THR A 66 -4.58 -24.12 26.05
N ALA A 67 -4.05 -24.83 25.05
CA ALA A 67 -4.80 -25.78 24.25
C ALA A 67 -5.32 -26.93 25.12
N VAL A 68 -6.61 -27.27 24.98
CA VAL A 68 -7.27 -28.30 25.83
C VAL A 68 -6.74 -29.71 25.54
N SER A 69 -6.33 -29.98 24.30
CA SER A 69 -5.96 -31.32 23.86
C SER A 69 -4.56 -31.76 24.27
N ASN A 70 -3.63 -30.82 24.49
CA ASN A 70 -2.21 -31.16 24.72
C ASN A 70 -1.46 -30.19 25.64
N GLY A 71 -2.11 -29.19 26.23
CA GLY A 71 -1.47 -28.28 27.18
C GLY A 71 -0.51 -27.25 26.56
N VAL A 72 -0.48 -27.12 25.23
CA VAL A 72 0.41 -26.17 24.54
C VAL A 72 -0.16 -24.75 24.65
N SER A 73 0.69 -23.80 25.06
CA SER A 73 0.35 -22.38 25.05
C SER A 73 0.37 -21.84 23.62
N ILE A 74 -0.75 -21.25 23.19
CA ILE A 74 -0.91 -20.63 21.87
C ILE A 74 -1.39 -19.19 21.99
N VAL A 75 -1.11 -18.42 20.95
CA VAL A 75 -1.46 -16.99 20.81
C VAL A 75 -2.93 -16.81 20.54
N ALA A 76 -3.65 -16.03 21.33
CA ALA A 76 -5.10 -15.87 21.18
C ALA A 76 -5.56 -14.95 20.05
N SER A 77 -6.77 -15.24 19.55
CA SER A 77 -7.56 -14.40 18.66
C SER A 77 -8.69 -13.72 19.46
N ARG A 78 -8.95 -12.45 19.20
CA ARG A 78 -10.11 -11.72 19.76
C ARG A 78 -10.98 -11.24 18.61
N VAL A 79 -12.28 -11.50 18.68
CA VAL A 79 -13.27 -11.10 17.66
C VAL A 79 -14.34 -10.22 18.29
N HIS A 80 -15.16 -9.59 17.45
CA HIS A 80 -16.17 -8.60 17.85
C HIS A 80 -15.56 -7.44 18.62
N PHE A 81 -14.33 -7.06 18.27
CA PHE A 81 -13.63 -6.00 18.97
C PHE A 81 -14.26 -4.64 18.63
N GLY A 82 -14.77 -3.97 19.67
CA GLY A 82 -15.40 -2.67 19.51
C GLY A 82 -16.77 -2.76 18.82
N SER A 83 -17.17 -1.69 18.14
CA SER A 83 -18.44 -1.61 17.41
C SER A 83 -18.19 -0.93 16.07
N GLY A 84 -18.49 -1.60 14.96
CA GLY A 84 -18.22 -1.04 13.63
C GLY A 84 -16.71 -0.80 13.37
N TYR A 85 -15.84 -1.57 14.03
CA TYR A 85 -14.41 -1.28 14.06
C TYR A 85 -13.73 -1.77 12.79
N ASN A 86 -13.34 -0.82 11.93
CA ASN A 86 -12.68 -1.07 10.65
C ASN A 86 -11.17 -1.27 10.81
N ASN A 87 -10.75 -2.23 11.64
CA ASN A 87 -9.35 -2.61 11.72
C ASN A 87 -9.14 -3.99 12.36
N ALA A 88 -8.00 -4.60 12.07
CA ALA A 88 -7.42 -5.72 12.79
C ALA A 88 -6.02 -5.32 13.28
N PHE A 89 -5.50 -5.99 14.32
CA PHE A 89 -4.15 -5.71 14.82
C PHE A 89 -3.59 -6.81 15.72
N TRP A 90 -2.26 -6.93 15.70
CA TRP A 90 -1.45 -7.63 16.70
C TRP A 90 -1.15 -6.76 17.93
N TYR A 91 -1.52 -7.23 19.12
CA TYR A 91 -1.16 -6.56 20.38
C TYR A 91 -1.16 -7.52 21.57
N GLN A 92 -0.19 -7.34 22.50
CA GLN A 92 -0.07 -8.14 23.72
C GLN A 92 -0.13 -9.67 23.51
N ASN A 93 0.57 -10.17 22.49
CA ASN A 93 0.60 -11.59 22.10
C ASN A 93 -0.76 -12.15 21.66
N MET A 94 -1.57 -11.33 20.99
CA MET A 94 -2.89 -11.71 20.49
C MET A 94 -3.20 -11.01 19.16
N MET A 95 -3.92 -11.70 18.29
CA MET A 95 -4.56 -11.11 17.12
C MET A 95 -5.94 -10.59 17.53
N THR A 96 -6.32 -9.40 17.07
CA THR A 96 -7.60 -8.78 17.40
C THR A 96 -8.28 -8.29 16.14
N TYR A 97 -9.57 -8.61 15.98
CA TYR A 97 -10.34 -8.38 14.77
C TYR A 97 -11.63 -7.61 15.09
N GLY A 98 -11.82 -6.49 14.41
CA GLY A 98 -13.11 -5.80 14.38
C GLY A 98 -14.10 -6.48 13.44
N ASP A 99 -15.39 -6.22 13.66
CA ASP A 99 -16.47 -6.73 12.80
C ASP A 99 -16.65 -5.91 11.52
N GLY A 100 -15.95 -4.78 11.38
CA GLY A 100 -16.20 -3.80 10.34
C GLY A 100 -17.55 -3.07 10.52
N ASP A 101 -17.75 -2.01 9.76
CA ASP A 101 -18.98 -1.20 9.75
C ASP A 101 -20.07 -1.73 8.79
N GLY A 102 -19.77 -2.79 8.04
CA GLY A 102 -20.64 -3.38 7.02
C GLY A 102 -20.68 -2.62 5.69
N SER A 103 -19.88 -1.56 5.53
CA SER A 103 -19.79 -0.73 4.32
C SER A 103 -18.37 -0.64 3.78
N THR A 104 -17.42 -0.25 4.63
CA THR A 104 -15.99 -0.20 4.32
C THR A 104 -15.37 -1.57 4.56
N PHE A 105 -15.77 -2.25 5.62
CA PHE A 105 -15.31 -3.60 5.94
C PHE A 105 -16.45 -4.48 6.44
N THR A 106 -16.40 -5.76 6.07
CA THR A 106 -17.04 -6.87 6.83
C THR A 106 -16.07 -7.37 7.91
N PRO A 107 -16.39 -8.42 8.71
CA PRO A 107 -15.47 -8.90 9.73
C PRO A 107 -14.07 -9.17 9.17
N LEU A 108 -13.04 -8.61 9.81
CA LEU A 108 -11.66 -8.61 9.31
C LEU A 108 -10.94 -9.92 9.68
N THR A 109 -11.59 -11.05 9.44
CA THR A 109 -11.11 -12.39 9.81
C THR A 109 -10.77 -13.25 8.59
N THR A 110 -10.50 -12.63 7.44
CA THR A 110 -10.07 -13.31 6.21
C THR A 110 -8.69 -13.96 6.40
N ILE A 111 -8.35 -14.93 5.54
CA ILE A 111 -7.17 -15.78 5.76
C ILE A 111 -5.88 -14.96 5.68
N ASP A 112 -5.75 -14.12 4.66
CA ASP A 112 -4.63 -13.21 4.52
C ASP A 112 -4.48 -12.24 5.70
N ILE A 113 -5.57 -11.64 6.21
CA ILE A 113 -5.57 -10.77 7.39
C ILE A 113 -5.16 -11.57 8.62
N CYS A 114 -5.70 -12.78 8.82
CA CYS A 114 -5.28 -13.63 9.93
C CYS A 114 -3.77 -13.96 9.87
N GLY A 115 -3.27 -14.31 8.67
CA GLY A 115 -1.86 -14.57 8.42
C GLY A 115 -0.97 -13.35 8.64
N HIS A 116 -1.44 -12.17 8.21
CA HIS A 116 -0.80 -10.87 8.40
C HIS A 116 -0.64 -10.56 9.89
N GLU A 117 -1.73 -10.61 10.66
CA GLU A 117 -1.69 -10.28 12.09
C GLU A 117 -0.80 -11.24 12.89
N MET A 118 -0.86 -12.55 12.60
CA MET A 118 0.02 -13.50 13.28
C MET A 118 1.49 -13.32 12.89
N THR A 119 1.76 -12.84 11.67
CA THR A 119 3.12 -12.57 11.18
C THR A 119 3.76 -11.38 11.87
N HIS A 120 3.01 -10.37 12.32
CA HIS A 120 3.58 -9.35 13.21
C HIS A 120 4.18 -9.97 14.47
N GLY A 121 3.54 -11.00 15.04
CA GLY A 121 4.09 -11.77 16.15
C GLY A 121 5.39 -12.50 15.80
N VAL A 122 5.48 -13.08 14.58
CA VAL A 122 6.73 -13.69 14.09
C VAL A 122 7.83 -12.64 13.94
N THR A 123 7.53 -11.47 13.41
CA THR A 123 8.45 -10.34 13.29
C THR A 123 8.93 -9.86 14.66
N GLU A 124 8.03 -9.67 15.63
CA GLU A 124 8.36 -9.30 17.01
C GLU A 124 9.36 -10.28 17.66
N ARG A 125 9.19 -11.58 17.38
CA ARG A 125 10.00 -12.67 17.96
C ARG A 125 11.23 -13.05 17.13
N SER A 126 11.55 -12.26 16.13
CA SER A 126 12.72 -12.47 15.27
C SER A 126 13.49 -11.17 15.04
N ALA A 127 13.30 -10.50 13.91
CA ALA A 127 13.98 -9.26 13.58
C ALA A 127 13.62 -8.10 14.51
N ASN A 128 12.43 -8.14 15.11
CA ASN A 128 11.84 -7.09 15.92
C ASN A 128 11.86 -5.72 15.21
N LEU A 129 11.48 -5.72 13.91
CA LEU A 129 11.48 -4.53 13.06
C LEU A 129 10.71 -3.39 13.72
N THR A 130 11.39 -2.27 13.98
CA THR A 130 10.79 -1.10 14.61
C THR A 130 9.66 -0.60 13.73
N TYR A 131 8.46 -0.44 14.29
CA TYR A 131 7.26 -0.06 13.56
C TYR A 131 7.21 1.44 13.23
N ALA A 132 8.17 1.89 12.43
CA ALA A 132 8.31 3.25 11.93
C ALA A 132 9.19 3.30 10.69
N LYS A 133 8.91 4.24 9.77
CA LYS A 133 9.72 4.51 8.57
C LYS A 133 9.92 3.22 7.74
N GLU A 134 11.11 3.03 7.16
CA GLU A 134 11.40 1.85 6.35
C GLU A 134 11.36 0.54 7.16
N SER A 135 11.82 0.50 8.41
CA SER A 135 11.71 -0.72 9.21
C SER A 135 10.25 -1.09 9.48
N GLY A 136 9.37 -0.10 9.66
CA GLY A 136 7.93 -0.33 9.79
C GLY A 136 7.30 -0.76 8.48
N ALA A 137 7.73 -0.18 7.35
CA ALA A 137 7.28 -0.60 6.02
C ALA A 137 7.71 -2.05 5.70
N LEU A 138 8.90 -2.47 6.12
CA LEU A 138 9.31 -3.88 6.05
C LEU A 138 8.48 -4.76 6.98
N ASN A 139 8.11 -4.28 8.18
CA ASN A 139 7.28 -5.02 9.13
C ASN A 139 5.91 -5.31 8.51
N GLU A 140 5.25 -4.29 7.98
CA GLU A 140 4.00 -4.39 7.20
C GLU A 140 4.15 -5.31 5.99
N SER A 141 5.20 -5.12 5.18
CA SER A 141 5.41 -5.91 3.97
C SER A 141 5.64 -7.40 4.28
N MET A 142 6.38 -7.71 5.33
CA MET A 142 6.57 -9.10 5.75
C MET A 142 5.26 -9.75 6.19
N SER A 143 4.37 -8.99 6.85
CA SER A 143 3.03 -9.45 7.20
C SER A 143 2.14 -9.67 5.96
N ASP A 144 2.13 -8.75 4.99
CA ASP A 144 1.43 -8.95 3.71
C ASP A 144 1.94 -10.18 2.96
N ILE A 145 3.27 -10.29 2.79
CA ILE A 145 3.92 -11.41 2.09
C ILE A 145 3.53 -12.74 2.72
N MET A 146 3.64 -12.88 4.03
CA MET A 146 3.32 -14.14 4.68
C MET A 146 1.81 -14.38 4.76
N GLY A 147 0.99 -13.34 4.90
CA GLY A 147 -0.47 -13.41 4.80
C GLY A 147 -0.92 -14.02 3.47
N SER A 148 -0.46 -13.46 2.35
CA SER A 148 -0.74 -14.01 1.02
C SER A 148 -0.23 -15.44 0.83
N MET A 149 0.90 -15.80 1.43
CA MET A 149 1.41 -17.18 1.34
C MET A 149 0.64 -18.16 2.24
N VAL A 150 0.08 -17.71 3.37
CA VAL A 150 -0.84 -18.49 4.20
C VAL A 150 -2.15 -18.73 3.45
N GLU A 151 -2.68 -17.72 2.78
CA GLU A 151 -3.86 -17.86 1.94
C GLU A 151 -3.63 -18.83 0.79
N LEU A 152 -2.55 -18.65 0.04
CA LEU A 152 -2.14 -19.59 -1.00
C LEU A 152 -2.01 -21.03 -0.46
N TYR A 153 -1.48 -21.20 0.76
CA TYR A 153 -1.40 -22.51 1.41
C TYR A 153 -2.78 -23.07 1.79
N ALA A 154 -3.69 -22.23 2.30
CA ALA A 154 -5.05 -22.63 2.63
C ALA A 154 -5.84 -23.06 1.39
N ASP A 155 -5.55 -22.45 0.24
CA ASP A 155 -6.13 -22.75 -1.07
C ASP A 155 -5.45 -23.91 -1.81
N GLY A 156 -4.56 -24.65 -1.12
CA GLY A 156 -3.91 -25.83 -1.68
C GLY A 156 -2.80 -25.52 -2.69
N GLY A 157 -2.25 -24.31 -2.66
CA GLY A 157 -1.14 -23.86 -3.50
C GLY A 157 -1.55 -23.33 -4.88
N VAL A 158 -2.85 -23.09 -5.10
CA VAL A 158 -3.38 -22.58 -6.37
C VAL A 158 -3.23 -21.05 -6.43
N VAL A 159 -2.38 -20.56 -7.33
CA VAL A 159 -2.23 -19.11 -7.56
C VAL A 159 -3.45 -18.59 -8.33
N SER A 160 -4.10 -17.57 -7.79
CA SER A 160 -5.25 -16.88 -8.39
C SER A 160 -4.94 -15.38 -8.59
N ALA A 161 -5.91 -14.63 -9.10
CA ALA A 161 -5.82 -13.17 -9.18
C ALA A 161 -5.88 -12.51 -7.80
N ASP A 162 -6.40 -13.21 -6.79
CA ASP A 162 -6.62 -12.69 -5.44
C ASP A 162 -5.41 -12.97 -4.53
N THR A 163 -4.56 -13.96 -4.85
CA THR A 163 -3.30 -14.26 -4.13
C THR A 163 -2.39 -13.04 -3.89
N TRP A 164 -2.49 -12.00 -4.72
CA TRP A 164 -1.66 -10.79 -4.65
C TRP A 164 -2.41 -9.55 -4.18
N LYS A 165 -3.67 -9.72 -3.77
CA LYS A 165 -4.47 -8.72 -3.10
C LYS A 165 -4.37 -8.93 -1.60
N ILE A 166 -4.64 -7.86 -0.85
CA ILE A 166 -4.68 -7.88 0.60
C ILE A 166 -6.03 -7.31 1.03
N GLY A 167 -6.77 -8.08 1.80
CA GLY A 167 -8.04 -7.76 2.46
C GLY A 167 -9.24 -7.72 1.52
N GLU A 168 -9.14 -8.19 0.28
CA GLU A 168 -10.21 -8.13 -0.73
C GLU A 168 -11.49 -8.86 -0.32
N ASP A 169 -11.38 -9.93 0.47
CA ASP A 169 -12.54 -10.67 0.97
C ASP A 169 -13.32 -9.93 2.07
N ALA A 170 -12.71 -8.92 2.70
CA ALA A 170 -13.33 -8.12 3.76
C ALA A 170 -13.59 -6.66 3.37
N TYR A 171 -12.81 -6.12 2.44
CA TYR A 171 -12.82 -4.71 2.06
C TYR A 171 -13.96 -4.43 1.07
N THR A 172 -14.70 -3.36 1.34
CA THR A 172 -15.70 -2.78 0.42
C THR A 172 -16.62 -3.83 -0.22
N PRO A 173 -17.46 -4.55 0.55
CA PRO A 173 -18.27 -5.67 0.06
C PRO A 173 -19.22 -5.34 -1.12
N GLY A 174 -19.45 -4.06 -1.41
CA GLY A 174 -20.21 -3.60 -2.58
C GLY A 174 -19.38 -3.38 -3.85
N THR A 175 -18.06 -3.53 -3.82
CA THR A 175 -17.14 -3.24 -4.92
C THR A 175 -16.37 -4.50 -5.29
N ALA A 176 -16.73 -5.14 -6.40
CA ALA A 176 -16.07 -6.37 -6.81
C ALA A 176 -14.64 -6.11 -7.33
N GLY A 177 -13.68 -6.89 -6.83
CA GLY A 177 -12.31 -6.96 -7.36
C GLY A 177 -11.36 -5.85 -6.92
N ASP A 178 -11.77 -4.97 -6.01
CA ASP A 178 -10.84 -4.09 -5.30
C ASP A 178 -10.17 -4.82 -4.12
N ALA A 179 -9.29 -4.11 -3.42
CA ALA A 179 -8.50 -4.63 -2.31
C ALA A 179 -7.96 -3.45 -1.49
N LEU A 180 -7.60 -3.71 -0.24
CA LEU A 180 -6.97 -2.70 0.62
C LEU A 180 -5.56 -2.35 0.10
N ARG A 181 -4.79 -3.36 -0.28
CA ARG A 181 -3.47 -3.22 -0.92
C ARG A 181 -3.30 -4.23 -2.06
N ARG A 182 -2.38 -3.95 -2.97
CA ARG A 182 -2.07 -4.79 -4.15
C ARG A 182 -0.56 -5.00 -4.24
N MET A 183 -0.11 -6.26 -4.23
CA MET A 183 1.30 -6.62 -4.43
C MET A 183 1.67 -6.65 -5.91
N ASP A 184 0.75 -7.08 -6.77
CA ASP A 184 0.92 -7.17 -8.22
C ASP A 184 0.98 -5.79 -8.88
N ASN A 185 0.15 -4.86 -8.43
CA ASN A 185 0.03 -3.51 -8.96
C ASN A 185 -0.32 -2.49 -7.86
N PRO A 186 0.63 -2.12 -6.98
CA PRO A 186 0.39 -1.13 -5.92
C PRO A 186 -0.18 0.20 -6.41
N ASN A 187 0.26 0.65 -7.59
CA ASN A 187 -0.18 1.91 -8.16
C ASN A 187 -1.70 1.94 -8.45
N ALA A 188 -2.35 0.78 -8.60
CA ALA A 188 -3.80 0.72 -8.78
C ALA A 188 -4.60 1.25 -7.58
N VAL A 189 -4.00 1.22 -6.38
CA VAL A 189 -4.59 1.75 -5.14
C VAL A 189 -3.84 3.00 -4.63
N GLY A 190 -2.93 3.54 -5.44
CA GLY A 190 -2.17 4.76 -5.12
C GLY A 190 -0.89 4.54 -4.30
N ASP A 191 -0.46 3.28 -4.14
CA ASP A 191 0.74 2.92 -3.38
C ASP A 191 2.01 2.88 -4.26
N PRO A 192 3.20 3.16 -3.70
CA PRO A 192 4.47 3.19 -4.42
C PRO A 192 5.00 1.79 -4.78
N ASP A 193 5.11 1.50 -6.07
CA ASP A 193 5.74 0.28 -6.60
C ASP A 193 7.24 0.43 -6.91
N HIS A 194 7.84 1.56 -6.54
CA HIS A 194 9.26 1.85 -6.74
C HIS A 194 9.77 2.81 -5.65
N TYR A 195 11.02 2.63 -5.21
CA TYR A 195 11.63 3.36 -4.10
C TYR A 195 11.71 4.88 -4.34
N SER A 196 11.75 5.33 -5.60
CA SER A 196 11.68 6.75 -5.95
C SER A 196 10.32 7.40 -5.65
N LEU A 197 9.27 6.61 -5.53
CA LEU A 197 7.89 7.05 -5.28
C LEU A 197 7.52 7.04 -3.80
N ARG A 198 8.40 6.51 -2.93
CA ARG A 198 8.14 6.38 -1.50
C ARG A 198 7.69 7.69 -0.86
N LEU A 199 6.77 7.58 0.09
CA LEU A 199 6.42 8.69 0.97
C LEU A 199 7.58 9.00 1.92
N TYR A 200 7.69 10.28 2.28
CA TYR A 200 8.70 10.78 3.20
C TYR A 200 10.17 10.43 2.82
N PRO A 201 10.64 10.76 1.60
CA PRO A 201 12.00 10.40 1.13
C PRO A 201 13.16 11.09 1.88
N GLY A 202 12.86 11.92 2.88
CA GLY A 202 13.80 12.66 3.73
C GLY A 202 13.54 12.44 5.22
N THR A 203 13.74 13.46 6.04
CA THR A 203 13.50 13.36 7.48
C THR A 203 12.00 13.37 7.79
N CYS A 204 11.54 12.36 8.51
CA CYS A 204 10.19 12.29 9.06
C CYS A 204 10.25 11.88 10.54
N THR A 205 9.40 12.50 11.35
CA THR A 205 9.15 12.10 12.75
C THR A 205 7.92 11.20 12.75
N ALA A 206 8.08 9.95 13.17
CA ALA A 206 7.02 8.96 13.13
C ALA A 206 5.93 9.26 14.17
N SER A 207 4.67 9.09 13.78
CA SER A 207 3.49 9.28 14.61
C SER A 207 2.31 8.51 14.04
N ASN A 208 1.26 8.26 14.84
CA ASN A 208 0.04 7.65 14.29
C ASN A 208 -0.61 8.52 13.20
N ALA A 209 -0.46 9.84 13.26
CA ALA A 209 -1.10 10.77 12.31
C ALA A 209 -0.49 10.74 10.91
N ASN A 210 0.74 10.23 10.76
CA ASN A 210 1.42 10.11 9.48
C ASN A 210 1.76 8.65 9.18
N ASP A 211 0.97 7.73 9.73
CA ASP A 211 1.13 6.30 9.51
C ASP A 211 2.56 5.83 9.84
N GLN A 212 3.11 6.32 10.95
CA GLN A 212 4.48 6.06 11.37
C GLN A 212 5.53 6.36 10.28
N CYS A 213 5.30 7.42 9.50
CA CYS A 213 6.02 7.75 8.25
C CYS A 213 5.71 6.80 7.08
N GLY A 214 4.43 6.48 6.90
CA GLY A 214 3.89 5.74 5.76
C GLY A 214 4.27 4.26 5.73
N VAL A 215 4.16 3.55 6.86
CA VAL A 215 4.52 2.13 6.92
C VAL A 215 3.62 1.27 6.02
N HIS A 216 2.31 1.50 5.99
CA HIS A 216 1.37 0.74 5.15
C HIS A 216 1.47 1.12 3.67
N THR A 217 1.80 2.39 3.38
CA THR A 217 1.99 2.83 1.99
C THR A 217 3.34 2.36 1.45
N ASN A 218 4.43 2.58 2.17
CA ASN A 218 5.77 2.25 1.67
C ASN A 218 6.04 0.73 1.66
N SER A 219 5.29 -0.09 2.42
CA SER A 219 5.42 -1.56 2.39
C SER A 219 5.23 -2.14 0.98
N SER A 220 4.38 -1.49 0.18
CA SER A 220 4.11 -1.86 -1.20
C SER A 220 5.35 -1.97 -2.10
N ILE A 221 6.44 -1.26 -1.78
CA ILE A 221 7.71 -1.36 -2.50
C ILE A 221 8.31 -2.77 -2.37
N GLN A 222 8.34 -3.31 -1.15
CA GLN A 222 8.82 -4.68 -0.93
C GLN A 222 7.75 -5.71 -1.33
N ASN A 223 6.46 -5.43 -1.16
CA ASN A 223 5.40 -6.31 -1.65
C ASN A 223 5.52 -6.53 -3.16
N HIS A 224 5.74 -5.46 -3.91
CA HIS A 224 5.90 -5.56 -5.35
C HIS A 224 7.22 -6.22 -5.75
N ALA A 225 8.30 -5.99 -5.00
CA ALA A 225 9.55 -6.73 -5.19
C ALA A 225 9.34 -8.24 -4.99
N PHE A 226 8.61 -8.64 -3.95
CA PHE A 226 8.26 -10.04 -3.68
C PHE A 226 7.39 -10.62 -4.79
N TYR A 227 6.34 -9.92 -5.22
CA TYR A 227 5.51 -10.32 -6.35
C TYR A 227 6.34 -10.58 -7.61
N LEU A 228 7.21 -9.64 -7.99
CA LEU A 228 8.09 -9.80 -9.16
C LEU A 228 9.03 -11.00 -9.01
N MET A 229 9.54 -11.25 -7.80
CA MET A 229 10.37 -12.44 -7.54
C MET A 229 9.56 -13.73 -7.59
N ALA A 230 8.31 -13.74 -7.13
CA ALA A 230 7.49 -14.94 -7.08
C ALA A 230 6.85 -15.26 -8.45
N ALA A 231 6.15 -14.29 -9.04
CA ALA A 231 5.35 -14.44 -10.26
C ALA A 231 6.10 -14.01 -11.53
N GLY A 232 7.15 -13.19 -11.41
CA GLY A 232 7.77 -12.52 -12.55
C GLY A 232 6.99 -11.28 -13.00
N GLY A 233 7.51 -10.59 -14.00
CA GLY A 233 6.88 -9.40 -14.57
C GLY A 233 7.88 -8.28 -14.80
N THR A 234 7.38 -7.08 -15.08
CA THR A 234 8.21 -5.90 -15.33
C THR A 234 7.74 -4.76 -14.44
N ASN A 235 8.66 -4.16 -13.68
CA ASN A 235 8.33 -2.96 -12.93
C ASN A 235 8.15 -1.78 -13.90
N ARG A 236 7.01 -1.08 -13.82
CA ARG A 236 6.67 -0.01 -14.78
C ARG A 236 7.58 1.22 -14.69
N ILE A 237 8.23 1.46 -13.54
CA ILE A 237 9.05 2.66 -13.31
C ILE A 237 10.48 2.43 -13.78
N SER A 238 11.09 1.30 -13.41
CA SER A 238 12.45 0.98 -13.83
C SER A 238 12.52 0.38 -15.23
N GLY A 239 11.43 -0.27 -15.70
CA GLY A 239 11.43 -1.07 -16.93
C GLY A 239 12.16 -2.42 -16.79
N VAL A 240 12.61 -2.77 -15.58
CA VAL A 240 13.35 -4.01 -15.32
C VAL A 240 12.38 -5.19 -15.29
N ALA A 241 12.64 -6.17 -16.15
CA ALA A 241 11.95 -7.45 -16.17
C ALA A 241 12.59 -8.44 -15.17
N VAL A 242 11.76 -9.16 -14.45
CA VAL A 242 12.13 -10.17 -13.46
C VAL A 242 11.53 -11.51 -13.89
N THR A 243 12.37 -12.54 -13.97
CA THR A 243 11.91 -13.92 -14.12
C THR A 243 11.59 -14.49 -12.74
N GLY A 244 10.33 -14.87 -12.52
CA GLY A 244 9.86 -15.40 -11.24
C GLY A 244 10.47 -16.75 -10.89
N ILE A 245 10.66 -16.99 -9.59
CA ILE A 245 11.16 -18.25 -9.01
C ILE A 245 10.06 -19.03 -8.26
N GLY A 246 8.81 -18.57 -8.35
CA GLY A 246 7.67 -19.16 -7.64
C GLY A 246 7.55 -18.67 -6.20
N GLY A 247 6.32 -18.63 -5.69
CA GLY A 247 6.01 -18.17 -4.33
C GLY A 247 6.71 -18.99 -3.24
N THR A 248 6.87 -20.30 -3.44
CA THR A 248 7.52 -21.19 -2.45
C THR A 248 8.99 -20.82 -2.20
N ASP A 249 9.79 -20.65 -3.24
CA ASP A 249 11.21 -20.31 -3.07
C ASP A 249 11.38 -18.86 -2.61
N ALA A 250 10.59 -17.93 -3.15
CA ALA A 250 10.58 -16.55 -2.70
C ALA A 250 10.22 -16.43 -1.21
N ALA A 251 9.19 -17.13 -0.73
CA ALA A 251 8.77 -17.12 0.66
C ALA A 251 9.86 -17.65 1.60
N LYS A 252 10.58 -18.72 1.22
CA LYS A 252 11.72 -19.25 1.99
C LYS A 252 12.84 -18.22 2.13
N VAL A 253 13.16 -17.48 1.06
CA VAL A 253 14.17 -16.40 1.10
C VAL A 253 13.74 -15.32 2.08
N PHE A 254 12.51 -14.82 1.99
CA PHE A 254 12.03 -13.72 2.83
C PHE A 254 11.88 -14.14 4.29
N TYR A 255 11.39 -15.35 4.56
CA TYR A 255 11.31 -15.91 5.91
C TYR A 255 12.71 -16.04 6.55
N ARG A 256 13.69 -16.60 5.81
CA ARG A 256 15.06 -16.70 6.31
C ARG A 256 15.69 -15.32 6.50
N ALA A 257 15.43 -14.37 5.59
CA ALA A 257 15.89 -13.00 5.72
C ALA A 257 15.41 -12.36 7.02
N LEU A 258 14.10 -12.44 7.29
CA LEU A 258 13.47 -11.94 8.51
C LEU A 258 14.07 -12.59 9.76
N THR A 259 14.21 -13.92 9.77
CA THR A 259 14.53 -14.66 11.00
C THR A 259 16.02 -14.79 11.32
N VAL A 260 16.90 -14.57 10.34
CA VAL A 260 18.34 -14.77 10.50
C VAL A 260 19.15 -13.48 10.36
N TYR A 261 18.73 -12.55 9.48
CA TYR A 261 19.58 -11.43 9.06
C TYR A 261 19.02 -10.05 9.36
N MET A 262 17.69 -9.89 9.36
CA MET A 262 17.08 -8.61 9.67
C MET A 262 17.18 -8.30 11.16
N THR A 263 17.19 -7.02 11.48
CA THR A 263 17.27 -6.48 12.84
C THR A 263 16.27 -5.34 12.99
N ALA A 264 16.09 -4.83 14.21
CA ALA A 264 15.07 -3.83 14.50
C ALA A 264 15.18 -2.54 13.67
N SER A 265 16.37 -2.21 13.16
CA SER A 265 16.64 -1.00 12.38
C SER A 265 16.86 -1.26 10.89
N THR A 266 16.61 -2.48 10.41
CA THR A 266 16.76 -2.82 8.99
C THR A 266 15.89 -1.88 8.14
N ASN A 267 16.48 -1.32 7.09
CA ASN A 267 15.82 -0.49 6.08
C ASN A 267 15.79 -1.23 4.72
N PHE A 268 15.26 -0.66 3.64
CA PHE A 268 15.13 -1.41 2.38
C PHE A 268 16.46 -1.89 1.81
N ALA A 269 17.54 -1.10 1.91
CA ALA A 269 18.87 -1.53 1.49
C ALA A 269 19.39 -2.71 2.35
N GLY A 270 19.13 -2.68 3.65
CA GLY A 270 19.41 -3.78 4.57
C GLY A 270 18.57 -5.02 4.25
N ALA A 271 17.30 -4.87 3.90
CA ALA A 271 16.43 -5.98 3.52
C ALA A 271 16.86 -6.65 2.21
N ARG A 272 17.32 -5.87 1.22
CA ARG A 272 18.02 -6.42 0.04
C ARG A 272 19.23 -7.26 0.43
N THR A 273 20.08 -6.74 1.33
CA THR A 273 21.26 -7.47 1.78
C THR A 273 20.89 -8.76 2.51
N ALA A 274 19.88 -8.71 3.38
CA ALA A 274 19.37 -9.85 4.13
C ALA A 274 18.79 -10.95 3.22
N THR A 275 17.99 -10.56 2.23
CA THR A 275 17.39 -11.50 1.27
C THR A 275 18.42 -12.10 0.31
N LEU A 276 19.44 -11.36 -0.11
CA LEU A 276 20.56 -11.93 -0.89
C LEU A 276 21.39 -12.92 -0.08
N SER A 277 21.61 -12.63 1.20
CA SER A 277 22.29 -13.56 2.12
C SER A 277 21.45 -14.82 2.31
N ALA A 278 20.15 -14.68 2.52
CA ALA A 278 19.22 -15.80 2.62
C ALA A 278 19.16 -16.65 1.34
N ALA A 279 19.12 -16.02 0.17
CA ALA A 279 19.16 -16.73 -1.11
C ALA A 279 20.49 -17.47 -1.32
N THR A 280 21.60 -16.88 -0.87
CA THR A 280 22.92 -17.53 -0.90
C THR A 280 22.94 -18.77 -0.02
N ASP A 281 22.44 -18.68 1.20
CA ASP A 281 22.39 -19.81 2.13
C ASP A 281 21.49 -20.95 1.65
N LEU A 282 20.36 -20.62 1.03
CA LEU A 282 19.36 -21.60 0.61
C LEU A 282 19.69 -22.26 -0.74
N PHE A 283 20.26 -21.48 -1.67
CA PHE A 283 20.40 -21.90 -3.08
C PHE A 283 21.81 -21.67 -3.66
N GLY A 284 22.67 -20.90 -2.99
CA GLY A 284 24.00 -20.52 -3.46
C GLY A 284 24.03 -19.18 -4.21
N ALA A 285 25.16 -18.47 -4.13
CA ALA A 285 25.32 -17.11 -4.69
C ALA A 285 25.26 -17.04 -6.24
N SER A 286 25.45 -18.17 -6.93
CA SER A 286 25.35 -18.27 -8.39
C SER A 286 24.01 -18.83 -8.88
N SER A 287 23.03 -19.00 -7.98
CA SER A 287 21.73 -19.58 -8.31
C SER A 287 20.82 -18.62 -9.09
N ALA A 288 19.81 -19.18 -9.76
CA ALA A 288 18.74 -18.38 -10.36
C ALA A 288 17.99 -17.58 -9.28
N GLN A 289 17.75 -18.17 -8.10
CA GLN A 289 17.09 -17.54 -6.97
C GLN A 289 17.84 -16.29 -6.48
N TYR A 290 19.16 -16.38 -6.30
CA TYR A 290 19.97 -15.22 -5.94
C TYR A 290 19.86 -14.10 -6.98
N ASN A 291 19.96 -14.45 -8.27
CA ASN A 291 19.85 -13.48 -9.36
C ASN A 291 18.45 -12.84 -9.44
N THR A 292 17.39 -13.62 -9.25
CA THR A 292 16.01 -13.10 -9.22
C THR A 292 15.81 -12.18 -8.02
N VAL A 293 16.31 -12.52 -6.83
CA VAL A 293 16.24 -11.64 -5.64
C VAL A 293 16.99 -10.33 -5.89
N ALA A 294 18.19 -10.40 -6.46
CA ALA A 294 18.96 -9.21 -6.82
C ALA A 294 18.21 -8.32 -7.83
N THR A 295 17.62 -8.95 -8.85
CA THR A 295 16.88 -8.26 -9.92
C THR A 295 15.57 -7.67 -9.40
N GLY A 296 14.81 -8.38 -8.54
CA GLY A 296 13.55 -7.90 -7.98
C GLY A 296 13.72 -6.65 -7.11
N TRP A 297 14.73 -6.63 -6.23
CA TRP A 297 15.04 -5.42 -5.45
C TRP A 297 15.49 -4.27 -6.35
N CYS A 298 16.32 -4.56 -7.35
CA CYS A 298 16.73 -3.57 -8.32
C CYS A 298 15.54 -3.00 -9.11
N ALA A 299 14.59 -3.85 -9.50
CA ALA A 299 13.42 -3.47 -10.28
C ALA A 299 12.55 -2.45 -9.54
N VAL A 300 12.49 -2.52 -8.21
CA VAL A 300 11.81 -1.52 -7.37
C VAL A 300 12.74 -0.38 -6.90
N GLY A 301 13.92 -0.23 -7.50
CA GLY A 301 14.83 0.90 -7.26
C GLY A 301 15.65 0.80 -5.97
N VAL A 302 15.79 -0.41 -5.40
CA VAL A 302 16.62 -0.66 -4.22
C VAL A 302 17.89 -1.37 -4.65
N GLY A 303 18.98 -0.62 -4.71
CA GLY A 303 20.29 -1.13 -5.11
C GLY A 303 20.45 -1.34 -6.62
N THR A 304 21.57 -1.96 -7.01
CA THR A 304 21.98 -2.13 -8.41
C THR A 304 21.47 -3.44 -9.02
N CYS A 305 21.27 -3.46 -10.33
CA CYS A 305 20.92 -4.69 -11.03
C CYS A 305 22.16 -5.57 -11.21
N PRO A 306 21.99 -6.90 -11.32
CA PRO A 306 23.04 -7.78 -11.79
C PRO A 306 23.65 -7.27 -13.11
N GLY A 307 24.97 -7.22 -13.21
CA GLY A 307 25.68 -6.62 -14.35
C GLY A 307 26.06 -5.14 -14.20
N GLY A 308 25.72 -4.48 -13.08
CA GLY A 308 26.27 -3.18 -12.70
C GLY A 308 25.53 -1.97 -13.24
N SER A 309 24.39 -2.15 -13.91
CA SER A 309 23.49 -1.04 -14.24
C SER A 309 22.68 -0.63 -13.02
N THR A 310 22.76 0.65 -12.64
CA THR A 310 21.72 1.27 -11.82
C THR A 310 20.58 1.63 -12.75
N PRO A 311 19.34 1.11 -12.57
CA PRO A 311 18.22 1.58 -13.35
C PRO A 311 17.98 3.04 -12.97
N THR A 312 18.27 3.94 -13.90
CA THR A 312 17.62 5.24 -13.90
C THR A 312 16.16 4.97 -14.23
N PRO A 313 15.16 5.54 -13.51
CA PRO A 313 13.77 5.42 -13.91
C PRO A 313 13.69 5.71 -15.40
N THR A 314 13.16 4.75 -16.17
CA THR A 314 13.11 4.89 -17.62
C THR A 314 12.28 6.14 -17.89
N PRO A 315 12.82 7.19 -18.53
CA PRO A 315 11.99 8.31 -18.94
C PRO A 315 10.91 7.72 -19.84
N THR A 316 9.66 7.78 -19.39
CA THR A 316 8.48 7.47 -20.17
C THR A 316 8.61 8.14 -21.54
N PRO A 317 8.28 7.46 -22.66
CA PRO A 317 8.57 7.92 -24.01
C PRO A 317 8.28 9.41 -24.17
N THR A 318 9.29 10.16 -24.65
CA THR A 318 9.12 11.55 -25.06
C THR A 318 7.94 11.61 -26.04
N PRO A 319 6.85 12.34 -25.72
CA PRO A 319 5.76 12.52 -26.66
C PRO A 319 6.29 13.14 -27.95
N SER A 320 5.78 12.72 -29.10
CA SER A 320 6.07 13.38 -30.36
C SER A 320 5.53 14.82 -30.33
N GLY A 321 6.41 15.81 -30.41
CA GLY A 321 6.09 17.25 -30.40
C GLY A 321 6.63 17.97 -29.17
N ASN A 322 6.40 19.29 -29.06
CA ASN A 322 6.85 20.13 -27.94
C ASN A 322 6.23 19.77 -26.57
N GLU A 323 5.51 18.64 -26.43
CA GLU A 323 4.85 18.23 -25.19
C GLU A 323 5.81 17.49 -24.26
N LEU A 324 5.92 17.96 -23.02
CA LEU A 324 6.86 17.44 -22.02
C LEU A 324 6.18 16.55 -20.98
N LEU A 325 4.88 16.69 -20.75
CA LEU A 325 4.12 15.83 -19.84
C LEU A 325 3.52 14.66 -20.63
N VAL A 326 3.64 13.46 -20.08
CA VAL A 326 3.01 12.27 -20.65
C VAL A 326 1.64 12.06 -20.00
N ASN A 327 0.65 11.65 -20.80
CA ASN A 327 -0.67 11.27 -20.33
C ASN A 327 -1.37 12.37 -19.52
N GLY A 328 -1.39 13.59 -20.05
CA GLY A 328 -2.06 14.74 -19.44
C GLY A 328 -3.58 14.61 -19.27
N GLY A 329 -4.22 13.78 -20.10
CA GLY A 329 -5.66 13.47 -20.04
C GLY A 329 -6.01 12.22 -19.22
N PHE A 330 -5.01 11.54 -18.65
CA PHE A 330 -5.21 10.41 -17.73
C PHE A 330 -6.00 9.23 -18.33
N GLU A 331 -5.90 8.99 -19.64
CA GLU A 331 -6.66 7.96 -20.33
C GLU A 331 -6.01 6.58 -20.17
N THR A 332 -6.83 5.55 -19.98
CA THR A 332 -6.50 4.13 -19.81
C THR A 332 -5.62 3.76 -18.62
N SER A 333 -4.81 4.69 -18.12
CA SER A 333 -4.00 4.56 -16.91
C SER A 333 -3.71 5.94 -16.33
N ALA A 334 -3.34 5.99 -15.04
CA ALA A 334 -2.81 7.23 -14.44
C ALA A 334 -1.31 7.41 -14.75
N SER A 335 -0.62 6.34 -15.16
CA SER A 335 0.83 6.35 -15.37
C SER A 335 1.20 7.35 -16.48
N PRO A 336 2.27 8.17 -16.31
CA PRO A 336 3.25 8.17 -15.22
C PRO A 336 2.94 9.16 -14.08
N TRP A 337 1.72 9.68 -13.98
CA TRP A 337 1.34 10.52 -12.86
C TRP A 337 1.28 9.72 -11.57
N VAL A 338 1.70 10.36 -10.48
CA VAL A 338 1.75 9.79 -9.15
C VAL A 338 0.74 10.51 -8.28
N GLY A 339 -0.30 9.81 -7.85
CA GLY A 339 -1.27 10.28 -6.86
C GLY A 339 -0.87 9.87 -5.45
N SER A 340 -1.28 10.63 -4.44
CA SER A 340 -1.23 10.20 -3.04
C SER A 340 -2.24 11.00 -2.20
N GLY A 341 -2.71 10.40 -1.10
CA GLY A 341 -3.83 10.95 -0.34
C GLY A 341 -5.07 11.11 -1.22
N ASN A 342 -5.77 12.24 -1.09
CA ASN A 342 -6.98 12.56 -1.87
C ASN A 342 -6.71 13.02 -3.33
N GLY A 343 -5.72 12.45 -4.01
CA GLY A 343 -5.46 12.68 -5.44
C GLY A 343 -5.76 11.42 -6.24
N TYR A 344 -7.03 11.25 -6.61
CA TYR A 344 -7.53 10.03 -7.26
C TYR A 344 -7.69 10.24 -8.77
N PHE A 345 -7.53 9.18 -9.55
CA PHE A 345 -7.69 9.22 -11.00
C PHE A 345 -8.89 8.40 -11.44
N TYR A 346 -9.72 8.96 -12.29
CA TYR A 346 -10.53 8.17 -13.22
C TYR A 346 -9.73 8.01 -14.50
N THR A 347 -9.66 6.79 -15.04
CA THR A 347 -8.81 6.50 -16.20
C THR A 347 -9.54 5.82 -17.35
N ALA A 348 -10.74 5.27 -17.12
CA ALA A 348 -11.52 4.61 -18.18
C ALA A 348 -13.04 4.77 -18.02
N ASN A 349 -13.50 5.43 -16.95
CA ASN A 349 -14.90 5.47 -16.53
C ASN A 349 -15.27 6.78 -15.82
N GLY A 350 -14.54 7.86 -16.11
CA GLY A 350 -14.85 9.17 -15.57
C GLY A 350 -16.21 9.66 -16.05
N ASN A 351 -17.03 10.17 -15.12
CA ASN A 351 -18.37 10.67 -15.42
C ASN A 351 -18.41 12.18 -15.71
N ALA A 352 -17.30 12.88 -15.48
CA ALA A 352 -17.17 14.31 -15.68
C ALA A 352 -15.80 14.73 -16.26
N PRO A 353 -15.26 14.05 -17.30
CA PRO A 353 -14.02 14.48 -17.95
C PRO A 353 -14.22 15.79 -18.71
N HIS A 354 -13.12 16.51 -18.98
CA HIS A 354 -13.11 17.54 -20.02
C HIS A 354 -12.95 16.90 -21.40
N GLY A 355 -11.99 15.99 -21.53
CA GLY A 355 -11.72 15.21 -22.75
C GLY A 355 -11.70 13.71 -22.45
N GLY A 356 -12.09 12.89 -23.42
CA GLY A 356 -12.03 11.42 -23.28
C GLY A 356 -12.85 10.88 -22.11
N THR A 357 -12.22 10.07 -21.26
CA THR A 357 -12.82 9.39 -20.10
C THR A 357 -12.02 9.56 -18.81
N GLY A 358 -10.82 10.11 -18.88
CA GLY A 358 -9.89 10.28 -17.77
C GLY A 358 -9.96 11.67 -17.15
N TYR A 359 -9.59 11.76 -15.87
CA TYR A 359 -9.24 13.01 -15.17
C TYR A 359 -8.71 12.68 -13.77
N VAL A 360 -7.93 13.58 -13.18
CA VAL A 360 -7.60 13.52 -11.75
C VAL A 360 -8.58 14.37 -10.95
N TYR A 361 -9.02 13.89 -9.79
CA TYR A 361 -9.90 14.64 -8.89
C TYR A 361 -9.41 14.65 -7.44
N PHE A 362 -9.80 15.71 -6.75
CA PHE A 362 -9.46 16.00 -5.37
C PHE A 362 -10.70 16.41 -4.60
N GLY A 363 -10.67 16.23 -3.26
CA GLY A 363 -11.61 16.90 -2.37
C GLY A 363 -13.01 16.27 -2.28
N VAL A 364 -13.09 14.94 -2.34
CA VAL A 364 -14.33 14.19 -2.05
C VAL A 364 -14.54 13.87 -0.57
N ASN A 365 -13.51 14.08 0.27
CA ASN A 365 -13.58 13.85 1.72
C ASN A 365 -13.19 15.12 2.48
N ASN A 366 -13.86 15.38 3.61
CA ASN A 366 -13.45 16.41 4.57
C ASN A 366 -12.14 16.02 5.25
N LYS A 367 -11.41 17.03 5.76
CA LYS A 367 -10.19 16.91 6.57
C LYS A 367 -9.09 16.09 5.89
N ALA A 368 -8.98 16.26 4.58
CA ALA A 368 -8.10 15.45 3.76
C ALA A 368 -7.16 16.32 2.91
N THR A 369 -5.99 15.77 2.63
CA THR A 369 -5.00 16.35 1.72
C THR A 369 -4.72 15.35 0.63
N GLY A 370 -4.59 15.82 -0.61
CA GLY A 370 -4.24 14.99 -1.74
C GLY A 370 -3.21 15.67 -2.62
N GLN A 371 -2.49 14.90 -3.41
CA GLN A 371 -1.62 15.44 -4.46
C GLN A 371 -1.53 14.50 -5.64
N SER A 372 -1.27 15.08 -6.81
CA SER A 372 -0.89 14.37 -8.02
C SER A 372 0.27 15.10 -8.68
N TYR A 373 1.30 14.40 -9.12
CA TYR A 373 2.44 15.01 -9.78
C TYR A 373 3.04 14.15 -10.88
N GLN A 374 3.77 14.80 -11.78
CA GLN A 374 4.70 14.17 -12.71
C GLN A 374 6.06 14.88 -12.63
N THR A 375 7.14 14.10 -12.62
CA THR A 375 8.50 14.65 -12.71
C THR A 375 8.85 14.85 -14.18
N VAL A 376 9.29 16.04 -14.55
CA VAL A 376 9.56 16.43 -15.93
C VAL A 376 10.86 17.22 -16.02
N ALA A 377 11.70 16.86 -17.00
CA ALA A 377 12.84 17.68 -17.39
C ALA A 377 12.35 18.75 -18.36
N ILE A 378 12.56 20.02 -18.04
CA ILE A 378 12.18 21.15 -18.90
C ILE A 378 13.41 21.60 -19.68
N PRO A 379 13.50 21.35 -21.00
CA PRO A 379 14.65 21.81 -21.79
C PRO A 379 14.82 23.33 -21.76
N THR A 380 16.04 23.81 -21.98
CA THR A 380 16.30 25.25 -22.14
C THR A 380 15.56 25.87 -23.33
N THR A 381 15.18 25.04 -24.31
CA THR A 381 14.43 25.41 -25.52
C THR A 381 12.91 25.37 -25.35
N ALA A 382 12.38 24.85 -24.23
CA ALA A 382 10.94 24.76 -23.97
C ALA A 382 10.30 26.15 -23.92
N THR A 383 8.99 26.25 -24.14
CA THR A 383 8.27 27.52 -23.89
C THR A 383 8.14 27.79 -22.38
N GLY A 384 8.06 26.73 -21.58
CA GLY A 384 7.81 26.76 -20.14
C GLY A 384 6.36 27.11 -19.84
N THR A 385 5.39 26.64 -20.63
CA THR A 385 3.96 26.97 -20.46
C THR A 385 3.19 25.73 -20.01
N LEU A 386 2.71 25.74 -18.77
CA LEU A 386 1.83 24.72 -18.23
C LEU A 386 0.38 25.11 -18.48
N THR A 387 -0.37 24.28 -19.18
CA THR A 387 -1.83 24.39 -19.27
C THR A 387 -2.52 23.18 -18.68
N PHE A 388 -3.75 23.37 -18.22
CA PHE A 388 -4.63 22.30 -17.75
C PHE A 388 -6.06 22.81 -17.71
N TRP A 389 -7.03 21.90 -17.78
CA TRP A 389 -8.43 22.22 -17.62
C TRP A 389 -8.84 21.98 -16.18
N LEU A 390 -9.49 22.98 -15.57
CA LEU A 390 -9.95 22.92 -14.19
C LEU A 390 -11.47 23.04 -14.11
N ASN A 391 -12.08 22.09 -13.42
CA ASN A 391 -13.44 22.16 -12.92
C ASN A 391 -13.42 22.19 -11.38
N VAL A 392 -14.29 23.02 -10.81
CA VAL A 392 -14.48 23.09 -9.35
C VAL A 392 -15.97 23.02 -9.06
N THR A 393 -16.39 22.04 -8.26
CA THR A 393 -17.78 21.93 -7.77
C THR A 393 -17.76 21.94 -6.26
N SER A 394 -18.62 22.73 -5.64
CA SER A 394 -18.64 22.86 -4.18
C SER A 394 -20.05 23.05 -3.66
N SER A 395 -20.35 22.37 -2.56
CA SER A 395 -21.56 22.61 -1.75
C SER A 395 -21.39 23.79 -0.78
N GLU A 396 -20.19 24.37 -0.70
CA GLU A 396 -19.92 25.55 0.11
C GLU A 396 -20.74 26.75 -0.37
N THR A 397 -21.32 27.49 0.58
CA THR A 397 -22.16 28.67 0.27
C THR A 397 -21.40 29.98 0.40
N SER A 398 -20.22 29.98 1.05
CA SER A 398 -19.43 31.19 1.20
C SER A 398 -18.97 31.75 -0.15
N THR A 399 -19.04 33.07 -0.28
CA THR A 399 -18.55 33.83 -1.44
C THR A 399 -17.23 34.54 -1.19
N THR A 400 -16.70 34.47 0.04
CA THR A 400 -15.49 35.21 0.45
C THR A 400 -14.43 34.34 1.11
N LYS A 401 -14.81 33.21 1.72
CA LYS A 401 -13.88 32.32 2.41
C LYS A 401 -13.43 31.17 1.51
N GLN A 402 -12.13 30.96 1.48
CA GLN A 402 -11.48 29.85 0.82
C GLN A 402 -11.22 28.74 1.84
N TYR A 403 -12.17 27.81 1.96
CA TYR A 403 -12.09 26.67 2.88
C TYR A 403 -11.20 25.60 2.29
N ASP A 404 -11.64 25.06 1.16
CA ASP A 404 -10.92 24.06 0.39
C ASP A 404 -10.07 24.71 -0.68
N LYS A 405 -8.86 24.19 -0.88
CA LYS A 405 -7.90 24.75 -1.83
C LYS A 405 -7.28 23.67 -2.70
N LEU A 406 -7.01 24.04 -3.95
CA LEU A 406 -6.14 23.34 -4.89
C LEU A 406 -4.96 24.26 -5.25
N PHE A 407 -3.75 23.75 -5.14
CA PHE A 407 -2.51 24.44 -5.45
C PHE A 407 -1.90 23.80 -6.69
N ALA A 408 -1.60 24.61 -7.70
CA ALA A 408 -0.72 24.23 -8.81
C ALA A 408 0.70 24.68 -8.45
N GLU A 409 1.63 23.74 -8.32
CA GLU A 409 2.93 23.94 -7.69
C GLU A 409 4.05 23.39 -8.57
N VAL A 410 5.23 24.00 -8.46
CA VAL A 410 6.50 23.43 -8.90
C VAL A 410 7.29 23.03 -7.67
N ARG A 411 7.79 21.80 -7.67
CA ARG A 411 8.63 21.26 -6.60
C ARG A 411 9.93 20.72 -7.18
N ASN A 412 10.98 20.60 -6.36
CA ASN A 412 12.17 19.88 -6.79
C ASN A 412 11.90 18.36 -6.82
N THR A 413 12.86 17.58 -7.32
CA THR A 413 12.75 16.11 -7.41
C THR A 413 12.62 15.42 -6.06
N SER A 414 12.98 16.08 -4.95
CA SER A 414 12.81 15.62 -3.57
C SER A 414 11.48 16.03 -2.93
N GLY A 415 10.61 16.76 -3.65
CA GLY A 415 9.30 17.19 -3.17
C GLY A 415 9.29 18.52 -2.38
N THR A 416 10.40 19.23 -2.27
CA THR A 416 10.44 20.58 -1.68
C THR A 416 9.73 21.57 -2.58
N LEU A 417 8.87 22.42 -2.02
CA LEU A 417 8.18 23.48 -2.75
C LEU A 417 9.18 24.50 -3.31
N LEU A 418 9.17 24.71 -4.63
CA LEU A 418 9.93 25.75 -5.29
C LEU A 418 9.06 26.99 -5.54
N ALA A 419 7.83 26.79 -6.02
CA ALA A 419 6.83 27.85 -6.14
C ALA A 419 5.40 27.29 -6.15
N THR A 420 4.47 28.08 -5.64
CA THR A 420 3.04 27.92 -5.92
C THR A 420 2.69 28.83 -7.09
N LEU A 421 2.39 28.24 -8.25
CA LEU A 421 2.08 28.96 -9.47
C LEU A 421 0.67 29.55 -9.46
N ALA A 422 -0.29 28.83 -8.85
CA ALA A 422 -1.66 29.27 -8.67
C ALA A 422 -2.31 28.57 -7.47
N THR A 423 -3.33 29.22 -6.91
CA THR A 423 -4.24 28.64 -5.91
C THR A 423 -5.68 28.83 -6.36
N TYR A 424 -6.45 27.76 -6.34
CA TYR A 424 -7.89 27.71 -6.59
C TYR A 424 -8.60 27.23 -5.33
N SER A 425 -9.89 27.49 -5.21
CA SER A 425 -10.68 27.18 -4.01
C SER A 425 -12.15 26.95 -4.34
N ASN A 426 -12.94 26.65 -3.31
CA ASN A 426 -14.42 26.63 -3.36
C ASN A 426 -15.04 27.91 -3.97
N LEU A 427 -14.34 29.04 -3.93
CA LEU A 427 -14.78 30.30 -4.58
C LEU A 427 -14.70 30.26 -6.10
N ASN A 428 -13.99 29.29 -6.67
CA ASN A 428 -13.89 29.08 -8.12
C ASN A 428 -14.96 28.11 -8.65
N LYS A 429 -15.96 27.77 -7.83
CA LYS A 429 -17.00 26.80 -8.21
C LYS A 429 -17.77 27.22 -9.45
N VAL A 430 -18.12 26.23 -10.26
CA VAL A 430 -18.99 26.36 -11.43
C VAL A 430 -20.28 25.57 -11.22
N ALA A 431 -21.28 25.81 -12.06
CA ALA A 431 -22.61 25.24 -11.91
C ALA A 431 -22.69 23.73 -12.19
N SER A 432 -21.76 23.17 -12.98
CA SER A 432 -21.78 21.76 -13.40
C SER A 432 -20.40 21.13 -13.30
N ALA A 433 -20.36 19.82 -13.01
CA ALA A 433 -19.15 19.02 -13.03
C ALA A 433 -18.51 18.89 -14.42
N THR A 434 -19.24 19.22 -15.49
CA THR A 434 -18.76 19.20 -16.89
C THR A 434 -18.30 20.55 -17.42
N THR A 435 -18.41 21.63 -16.62
CA THR A 435 -17.95 22.97 -17.04
C THR A 435 -16.50 23.17 -16.65
N TYR A 436 -15.59 23.11 -17.61
CA TYR A 436 -14.16 23.33 -17.38
C TYR A 436 -13.71 24.71 -17.84
N SER A 437 -12.62 25.19 -17.23
CA SER A 437 -11.92 26.39 -17.67
C SER A 437 -10.43 26.10 -17.79
N GLN A 438 -9.86 26.36 -18.96
CA GLN A 438 -8.42 26.19 -19.16
C GLN A 438 -7.64 27.22 -18.33
N LYS A 439 -6.56 26.75 -17.70
CA LYS A 439 -5.58 27.55 -16.98
C LYS A 439 -4.27 27.50 -17.74
N SER A 440 -3.52 28.59 -17.65
CA SER A 440 -2.20 28.73 -18.28
C SER A 440 -1.27 29.41 -17.29
N LEU A 441 -0.17 28.75 -16.95
CA LEU A 441 0.80 29.14 -15.93
C LEU A 441 2.22 29.11 -16.50
N ASN A 442 3.08 30.00 -16.00
CA ASN A 442 4.43 30.19 -16.51
C ASN A 442 5.46 29.43 -15.64
N LEU A 443 6.18 28.50 -16.26
CA LEU A 443 7.28 27.72 -15.69
C LEU A 443 8.63 28.06 -16.36
N ALA A 444 8.73 29.17 -17.10
CA ALA A 444 9.94 29.53 -17.83
C ALA A 444 11.19 29.69 -16.94
N ALA A 445 11.02 30.01 -15.65
CA ALA A 445 12.11 30.07 -14.68
C ALA A 445 12.76 28.71 -14.38
N TYR A 446 12.10 27.60 -14.74
CA TYR A 446 12.55 26.23 -14.49
C TYR A 446 13.11 25.54 -15.74
N LYS A 447 13.26 26.28 -16.85
CA LYS A 447 13.96 25.78 -18.05
C LYS A 447 15.40 25.37 -17.68
N GLY A 448 15.85 24.26 -18.25
CA GLY A 448 17.12 23.62 -17.93
C GLY A 448 17.12 22.80 -16.64
N GLN A 449 15.98 22.64 -15.96
CA GLN A 449 15.87 21.92 -14.69
C GLN A 449 14.93 20.73 -14.80
N THR A 450 15.13 19.75 -13.92
CA THR A 450 14.15 18.67 -13.68
C THR A 450 13.33 19.04 -12.45
N VAL A 451 12.02 19.14 -12.61
CA VAL A 451 11.07 19.57 -11.57
C VAL A 451 9.89 18.61 -11.49
N ARG A 452 9.15 18.68 -10.38
CA ARG A 452 7.81 18.08 -10.26
C ARG A 452 6.78 19.16 -10.57
N VAL A 453 5.93 18.91 -11.55
CA VAL A 453 4.68 19.66 -11.74
C VAL A 453 3.63 18.96 -10.90
N GLN A 454 3.07 19.66 -9.92
CA GLN A 454 2.21 19.07 -8.90
C GLN A 454 0.91 19.84 -8.71
N PHE A 455 -0.18 19.11 -8.58
CA PHE A 455 -1.45 19.58 -8.04
C PHE A 455 -1.59 19.04 -6.62
N ARG A 456 -1.88 19.90 -5.64
CA ARG A 456 -2.10 19.49 -4.25
C ARG A 456 -3.37 20.11 -3.73
N SER A 457 -4.16 19.39 -2.96
CA SER A 457 -5.39 19.87 -2.36
C SER A 457 -5.35 19.82 -0.84
N THR A 458 -6.07 20.72 -0.18
CA THR A 458 -6.33 20.69 1.27
C THR A 458 -7.79 20.99 1.53
N MET A 459 -8.46 20.07 2.22
CA MET A 459 -9.87 20.18 2.59
C MET A 459 -10.02 20.55 4.06
N ASP A 460 -11.01 21.37 4.38
CA ASP A 460 -11.34 21.71 5.77
C ASP A 460 -12.22 20.64 6.42
N THR A 461 -12.76 20.90 7.62
CA THR A 461 -13.51 19.90 8.39
C THR A 461 -14.95 19.64 7.92
N SER A 462 -15.53 20.44 7.02
CA SER A 462 -16.95 20.33 6.67
C SER A 462 -17.27 20.88 5.28
N VAL A 463 -18.19 20.21 4.57
CA VAL A 463 -18.70 20.62 3.24
C VAL A 463 -17.64 20.58 2.15
N THR A 464 -17.65 19.51 1.37
CA THR A 464 -16.59 19.22 0.41
C THR A 464 -16.63 20.09 -0.84
N THR A 465 -15.44 20.43 -1.34
CA THR A 465 -15.20 20.95 -2.69
C THR A 465 -14.42 19.93 -3.53
N THR A 466 -15.01 19.51 -4.63
CA THR A 466 -14.32 18.68 -5.62
C THR A 466 -13.60 19.53 -6.64
N PHE A 467 -12.30 19.29 -6.82
CA PHE A 467 -11.50 19.85 -7.90
C PHE A 467 -11.21 18.74 -8.90
N ARG A 468 -11.45 18.97 -10.20
CA ARG A 468 -11.05 18.05 -11.28
C ARG A 468 -10.06 18.75 -12.19
N VAL A 469 -8.95 18.09 -12.45
CA VAL A 469 -7.91 18.55 -13.36
C VAL A 469 -7.81 17.55 -14.50
N ASP A 470 -7.79 18.07 -15.71
CA ASP A 470 -7.76 17.25 -16.93
C ASP A 470 -6.90 17.93 -18.01
N ASP A 471 -6.50 17.16 -19.03
CA ASP A 471 -5.78 17.63 -20.21
C ASP A 471 -4.57 18.53 -19.87
N VAL A 472 -3.72 18.04 -18.96
CA VAL A 472 -2.53 18.76 -18.50
C VAL A 472 -1.42 18.72 -19.57
N SER A 473 -0.90 19.87 -19.95
CA SER A 473 0.13 20.02 -20.98
C SER A 473 1.23 20.93 -20.50
N LEU A 474 2.49 20.59 -20.80
CA LEU A 474 3.63 21.45 -20.57
C LEU A 474 4.49 21.49 -21.84
N LYS A 475 4.71 22.69 -22.37
CA LYS A 475 5.53 22.89 -23.58
C LYS A 475 6.68 23.84 -23.37
#